data_AF-A0A5J9U743-F1
#
_entry.id   AF-A0A5J9U743-F1
#
_cell.length_a   1.000
_cell.length_b   1.000
_cell.length_c   1.000
_cell.angle_alpha   90.00
_cell.angle_beta   90.00
_cell.angle_gamma   90.00
#
_symmetry.space_group_name_H-M   'P 1'
#
loop_
_entity.id
_entity.type
_entity.pdbx_description
1 polymer ?
#
loop_
_entity_poly.entity_id
_entity_poly.type
_entity_poly.pdbx_seq_one_letter_code
_entity_poly.pdbx_strand_id
1 'polypeptide(L)'
;MCDTTVLGFHVARGTPRWSWQAPDEFVPGRFLESDVDFRGAHFQFISFGAGRRVCPGMEFTLPTVDLALANLVRMLDWEMLDGAAPGDLDM
;
A
#
# COMPACT_ATOMS: atom_id res chain seq x y z
N MET A 1 -12.49 -0.14 17.35
CA MET A 1 -11.34 -0.64 18.16
C MET A 1 -11.34 0.06 19.52
N CYS A 2 -11.07 -0.64 20.61
CA CYS A 2 -11.04 -0.10 21.99
C CYS A 2 -9.62 0.30 22.40
N ASP A 3 -9.49 0.94 23.55
CA ASP A 3 -8.21 1.12 24.24
C ASP A 3 -7.49 -0.22 24.38
N THR A 4 -6.17 -0.23 24.20
CA THR A 4 -5.36 -1.43 24.29
C THR A 4 -4.05 -1.16 25.03
N THR A 5 -3.30 -2.20 25.37
CA THR A 5 -1.95 -2.08 25.92
C THR A 5 -0.98 -2.81 24.99
N VAL A 6 0.07 -2.14 24.55
CA VAL A 6 1.11 -2.70 23.66
C VAL A 6 2.45 -2.47 24.34
N LEU A 7 3.22 -3.55 24.54
CA LEU A 7 4.53 -3.52 25.21
C LEU A 7 4.51 -2.83 26.60
N GLY A 8 3.41 -2.98 27.34
CA GLY A 8 3.24 -2.37 28.66
C GLY A 8 2.76 -0.91 28.65
N PHE A 9 2.58 -0.31 27.47
CA PHE A 9 2.08 1.06 27.32
C PHE A 9 0.60 1.06 26.92
N HIS A 10 -0.20 1.88 27.59
CA HIS A 10 -1.59 2.13 27.19
C HIS A 10 -1.61 2.90 25.87
N VAL A 11 -2.43 2.41 24.94
CA VAL A 11 -2.68 3.01 23.64
C VAL A 11 -4.17 3.35 23.59
N ALA A 12 -4.46 4.64 23.76
CA ALA A 12 -5.81 5.18 23.68
C ALA A 12 -6.38 5.01 22.27
N ARG A 13 -7.70 4.81 22.19
CA ARG A 13 -8.43 4.86 20.92
C ARG A 13 -8.15 6.20 20.21
N GLY A 14 -7.81 6.12 18.92
CA GLY A 14 -7.57 7.30 18.08
C GLY A 14 -6.12 7.78 18.03
N THR A 15 -5.17 7.08 18.65
CA THR A 15 -3.73 7.39 18.53
C THR A 15 -3.29 7.31 17.05
N PRO A 16 -2.80 8.42 16.44
CA PRO A 16 -2.39 8.43 15.04
C PRO A 16 -1.17 7.54 14.83
N ARG A 17 -1.18 6.76 13.74
CA ARG A 17 -0.07 5.87 13.34
C ARG A 17 0.53 6.41 12.06
N TRP A 18 1.70 7.05 12.16
CA TRP A 18 2.45 7.52 11.01
C TRP A 18 3.61 6.56 10.75
N SER A 19 3.48 5.74 9.69
CA SER A 19 4.51 4.75 9.31
C SER A 19 5.33 5.19 8.10
N TRP A 20 4.90 6.24 7.39
CA TRP A 20 5.47 6.69 6.12
C TRP A 20 5.56 8.21 6.05
N GLN A 21 6.62 8.72 5.42
CA GLN A 21 6.68 10.11 4.99
C GLN A 21 5.72 10.33 3.81
N ALA A 22 4.96 11.43 3.86
CA ALA A 22 3.91 11.75 2.90
C ALA A 22 3.00 10.53 2.62
N PRO A 23 2.26 10.04 3.64
CA PRO A 23 1.46 8.81 3.53
C PRO A 23 0.26 8.97 2.59
N ASP A 24 -0.19 10.21 2.39
CA ASP A 24 -1.32 10.57 1.53
C ASP A 24 -0.86 10.98 0.11
N GLU A 25 0.40 10.73 -0.25
CA GLU A 25 0.94 11.01 -1.58
C GLU A 25 1.39 9.73 -2.31
N PHE A 26 0.99 9.58 -3.57
CA PHE A 26 1.50 8.55 -4.47
C PHE A 26 2.99 8.74 -4.80
N VAL A 27 3.86 8.07 -4.06
CA VAL A 27 5.32 8.09 -4.27
C VAL A 27 5.84 6.67 -4.52
N PRO A 28 5.79 6.13 -5.75
CA PRO A 28 6.26 4.78 -6.07
C PRO A 28 7.75 4.57 -5.80
N GLY A 29 8.56 5.62 -5.95
CA GLY A 29 10.02 5.58 -5.77
C GLY A 29 10.45 5.17 -4.36
N ARG A 30 9.57 5.24 -3.36
CA ARG A 30 9.86 4.83 -1.98
C ARG A 30 10.26 3.35 -1.82
N PHE A 31 10.02 2.53 -2.84
CA PHE A 31 10.32 1.09 -2.82
C PHE A 31 11.55 0.68 -3.66
N LEU A 32 12.11 1.56 -4.51
CA LEU A 32 13.15 1.16 -5.48
C LEU A 32 14.50 0.80 -4.86
N GLU A 33 14.88 1.45 -3.76
CA GLU A 33 16.13 1.23 -3.03
C GLU A 33 15.85 0.86 -1.56
N SER A 34 14.73 0.20 -1.31
CA SER A 34 14.27 -0.15 0.03
C SER A 34 14.19 -1.66 0.18
N ASP A 35 14.67 -2.19 1.31
CA ASP A 35 14.50 -3.60 1.68
C ASP A 35 13.07 -3.89 2.19
N VAL A 36 12.23 -2.86 2.31
CA VAL A 36 10.85 -2.99 2.81
C VAL A 36 9.98 -3.71 1.78
N ASP A 37 9.36 -4.81 2.21
CA ASP A 37 8.43 -5.59 1.40
C ASP A 37 7.09 -5.84 2.12
N PHE A 38 6.11 -6.33 1.36
CA PHE A 38 4.76 -6.59 1.86
C PHE A 38 4.54 -8.02 2.38
N ARG A 39 5.61 -8.80 2.58
CA ARG A 39 5.53 -10.23 2.97
C ARG A 39 5.26 -10.46 4.45
N GLY A 40 5.00 -9.40 5.20
CA GLY A 40 4.58 -9.46 6.61
C GLY A 40 5.73 -9.47 7.62
N ALA A 41 6.99 -9.33 7.17
CA ALA A 41 8.13 -9.08 8.06
C ALA A 41 8.28 -7.58 8.39
N HIS A 42 7.87 -6.71 7.47
CA HIS A 42 7.93 -5.26 7.61
C HIS A 42 6.56 -4.70 8.00
N PHE A 43 6.35 -4.44 9.29
CA PHE A 43 5.04 -4.02 9.83
C PHE A 43 4.57 -2.64 9.34
N GLN A 44 5.47 -1.84 8.77
CA GLN A 44 5.12 -0.61 8.06
C GLN A 44 4.43 -0.88 6.69
N PHE A 45 4.58 -2.09 6.12
CA PHE A 45 4.00 -2.46 4.82
C PHE A 45 3.25 -3.80 4.89
N ILE A 46 2.00 -3.80 5.34
CA ILE A 46 1.19 -5.02 5.55
C ILE A 46 -0.07 -5.05 4.69
N SER A 47 0.05 -4.69 3.41
CA SER A 47 -1.06 -4.72 2.44
C SER A 47 -1.73 -6.09 2.32
N PHE A 48 -0.98 -7.17 2.54
CA PHE A 48 -1.48 -8.55 2.59
C PHE A 48 -1.61 -9.11 4.02
N GLY A 49 -1.49 -8.26 5.04
CA GLY A 49 -1.43 -8.67 6.45
C GLY A 49 -0.10 -9.32 6.83
N ALA A 50 -0.08 -9.99 7.99
CA ALA A 50 1.11 -10.66 8.52
C ALA A 50 0.75 -11.84 9.44
N GLY A 51 1.73 -12.70 9.71
CA GLY A 51 1.60 -13.82 10.65
C GLY A 51 0.63 -14.91 10.20
N ARG A 52 -0.06 -15.54 11.16
CA ARG A 52 -0.92 -16.74 10.93
C ARG A 52 -2.11 -16.51 10.00
N ARG A 53 -2.45 -15.24 9.71
CA ARG A 53 -3.59 -14.85 8.87
C ARG A 53 -3.14 -13.97 7.70
N VAL A 54 -1.87 -14.07 7.30
CA VAL A 54 -1.37 -13.44 6.06
C VAL A 54 -2.21 -13.93 4.86
N CYS A 55 -2.44 -13.04 3.90
CA CYS A 55 -3.28 -13.31 2.75
C CYS A 55 -2.77 -14.53 1.97
N PRO A 56 -3.57 -15.62 1.86
CA PRO A 56 -3.16 -16.79 1.10
C PRO A 56 -3.14 -16.54 -0.42
N GLY A 57 -3.75 -15.45 -0.89
CA GLY A 57 -3.81 -15.08 -2.30
C GLY A 57 -2.63 -14.24 -2.81
N MET A 58 -1.67 -13.88 -1.95
CA MET A 58 -0.54 -12.99 -2.32
C MET A 58 0.17 -13.46 -3.60
N GLU A 59 0.62 -14.71 -3.63
CA GLU A 59 1.36 -15.28 -4.77
C GLU A 59 0.53 -15.41 -6.05
N PHE A 60 -0.81 -15.42 -5.93
CA PHE A 60 -1.70 -15.39 -7.09
C PHE A 60 -1.90 -13.96 -7.60
N THR A 61 -2.09 -13.01 -6.69
CA THR A 61 -2.40 -11.62 -7.03
C THR A 61 -1.22 -10.91 -7.69
N LEU A 62 0.01 -11.11 -7.23
CA LEU A 62 1.19 -10.42 -7.78
C LEU A 62 1.34 -10.57 -9.30
N PRO A 63 1.48 -11.79 -9.86
CA PRO A 63 1.62 -11.94 -11.30
C PRO A 63 0.35 -11.53 -12.06
N THR A 64 -0.82 -11.64 -11.42
CA THR A 64 -2.09 -11.24 -12.03
C THR A 64 -2.16 -9.72 -12.21
N VAL A 65 -1.78 -8.96 -11.18
CA VAL A 65 -1.73 -7.48 -11.22
C VAL A 65 -0.63 -7.02 -12.18
N ASP A 66 0.55 -7.63 -12.13
CA ASP A 66 1.65 -7.30 -13.04
C ASP A 66 1.23 -7.49 -14.51
N LEU A 67 0.63 -8.64 -14.83
CA LEU A 67 0.15 -8.92 -16.19
C LEU A 67 -0.98 -7.99 -16.62
N ALA A 68 -1.94 -7.72 -15.73
CA ALA A 68 -3.04 -6.81 -16.03
C ALA A 68 -2.50 -5.39 -16.31
N LEU A 69 -1.64 -4.88 -15.43
CA LEU A 69 -1.05 -3.55 -15.56
C LEU A 69 -0.17 -3.44 -16.81
N ALA A 70 0.68 -4.44 -17.08
CA ALA A 70 1.51 -4.46 -18.28
C ALA A 70 0.68 -4.42 -19.57
N ASN A 71 -0.44 -5.13 -19.62
CA ASN A 71 -1.34 -5.08 -20.78
C ASN A 71 -2.06 -3.74 -20.89
N LEU A 72 -2.55 -3.19 -19.78
CA LEU A 72 -3.24 -1.89 -19.73
C LEU A 72 -2.33 -0.74 -20.20
N VAL A 73 -1.09 -0.69 -19.71
CA VAL A 73 -0.11 0.35 -20.06
C VAL A 73 0.40 0.19 -21.50
N ARG A 74 0.52 -1.04 -22.01
CA ARG A 74 1.05 -1.29 -23.36
C ARG A 74 0.01 -1.10 -24.47
N MET A 75 -1.25 -1.40 -24.20
CA MET A 75 -2.28 -1.52 -25.24
C MET A 75 -3.23 -0.32 -25.34
N LEU A 76 -3.25 0.55 -24.32
CA LEU A 76 -4.18 1.66 -24.24
C LEU A 76 -3.42 2.96 -23.97
N ASP A 77 -3.85 4.02 -24.65
CA ASP A 77 -3.52 5.39 -24.27
C ASP A 77 -4.56 5.88 -23.27
N TRP A 78 -4.12 6.56 -22.22
CA TRP A 78 -4.96 7.00 -21.12
C TRP A 78 -5.05 8.52 -21.12
N GLU A 79 -6.28 9.02 -21.07
CA GLU A 79 -6.58 10.43 -20.87
C GLU A 79 -7.61 10.58 -19.74
N MET A 80 -7.54 11.71 -19.05
CA MET A 80 -8.55 12.04 -18.06
C MET A 80 -9.81 12.56 -18.74
N LEU A 81 -10.95 12.02 -18.34
CA LEU A 81 -12.24 12.59 -18.73
C LEU A 81 -12.30 14.04 -18.22
N ASP A 82 -12.89 14.92 -19.05
CA ASP A 82 -13.09 16.34 -18.76
C ASP A 82 -11.82 17.21 -18.69
N GLY A 83 -10.67 16.69 -19.14
CA GLY A 83 -9.43 17.48 -19.26
C GLY A 83 -8.82 17.90 -17.93
N ALA A 84 -9.19 17.22 -16.84
CA ALA A 84 -8.57 17.41 -15.54
C ALA A 84 -7.06 17.11 -15.62
N ALA A 85 -6.27 17.86 -14.85
CA ALA A 85 -4.83 17.74 -14.87
C ALA A 85 -4.40 16.45 -14.16
N PRO A 86 -3.25 15.85 -14.49
CA PRO A 86 -2.75 14.66 -13.80
C PRO A 86 -2.63 14.82 -12.26
N GLY A 87 -2.47 16.05 -11.76
CA GLY A 87 -2.42 16.36 -10.32
C GLY A 87 -3.78 16.48 -9.64
N ASP A 88 -4.88 16.47 -10.41
CA ASP A 88 -6.25 16.45 -9.87
C ASP A 88 -6.71 15.02 -9.53
N LEU A 89 -5.92 14.01 -9.92
CA LEU A 89 -6.12 12.62 -9.51
C LEU A 89 -5.64 12.44 -8.07
N ASP A 90 -6.57 12.12 -7.17
CA ASP A 90 -6.26 11.56 -5.87
C ASP A 90 -5.73 10.13 -6.08
N MET A 91 -4.41 9.97 -5.98
CA MET A 91 -3.66 8.73 -6.23
C MET A 91 -2.98 8.22 -4.96
#